data_AF-A0A7T8KAV1-F1
#
_entry.id   AF-A0A7T8KAV1-F1
#
_cell.length_a   1.000
_cell.length_b   1.000
_cell.length_c   1.000
_cell.angle_alpha   90.00
_cell.angle_beta   90.00
_cell.angle_gamma   90.00
#
_symmetry.space_group_name_H-M   'P 1'
#
loop_
_entity.id
_entity.type
_entity.pdbx_description
1 polymer ?
#
loop_
_entity_poly.entity_id
_entity_poly.type
_entity_poly.pdbx_seq_one_letter_code
_entity_poly.pdbx_strand_id
1 'polypeptide(L)'
;NNQTTKTVLTFMIKSAGNNYMDVVALIPVSKMKFEFLLSQYTPIMKTLYQIGFIVVAVSVDKHRVNRNFFTNLLCDGELKTVIPHPHDGAKKVHLLFDPVHNFKNIITVFRDENTSTSPES
;
A
#
# COMPACT_ATOMS: atom_id res chain seq x y z
N ASN A 1 13.82 -2.08 -25.26
CA ASN A 1 13.49 -3.15 -24.30
C ASN A 1 11.98 -3.30 -24.18
N ASN A 2 11.37 -4.14 -25.03
CA ASN A 2 9.95 -4.49 -24.93
C ASN A 2 9.76 -5.64 -23.95
N GLN A 3 9.82 -5.34 -22.65
CA GLN A 3 9.46 -6.33 -21.63
C GLN A 3 7.95 -6.24 -21.40
N THR A 4 7.21 -7.29 -21.76
CA THR A 4 5.74 -7.33 -21.63
C THR A 4 5.35 -7.16 -20.16
N THR A 5 4.57 -6.12 -19.89
CA THR A 5 4.06 -5.80 -18.57
C THR A 5 2.83 -6.67 -18.25
N LYS A 6 2.86 -7.39 -17.14
CA LYS A 6 1.74 -8.26 -16.68
C LYS A 6 0.90 -7.63 -15.57
N THR A 7 1.36 -6.53 -14.97
CA THR A 7 0.70 -5.89 -13.81
C THR A 7 0.60 -4.39 -14.00
N VAL A 8 -0.49 -3.82 -13.48
CA VAL A 8 -0.72 -2.37 -13.44
C VAL A 8 -0.74 -1.96 -11.97
N LEU A 9 0.17 -1.07 -11.59
CA LEU A 9 0.12 -0.39 -10.30
C LEU A 9 -0.98 0.65 -10.36
N THR A 10 -1.85 0.63 -9.37
CA THR A 10 -2.98 1.54 -9.28
C THR A 10 -2.91 2.33 -7.98
N PHE A 11 -2.99 3.64 -8.08
CA PHE A 11 -3.22 4.51 -6.92
C PHE A 11 -4.67 4.96 -6.94
N MET A 12 -5.36 4.75 -5.82
CA MET A 12 -6.76 5.15 -5.65
C MET A 12 -6.89 6.02 -4.43
N ILE A 13 -7.83 6.96 -4.49
CA ILE A 13 -8.31 7.68 -3.31
C ILE A 13 -9.69 7.19 -2.95
N LYS A 14 -9.94 7.12 -1.65
CA LYS A 14 -11.24 6.81 -1.08
C LYS A 14 -11.49 7.76 0.07
N SER A 15 -12.67 8.35 0.09
CA SER A 15 -13.09 9.21 1.19
C SER A 15 -13.31 8.38 2.46
N ALA A 16 -12.91 8.94 3.60
CA ALA A 16 -13.15 8.35 4.90
C ALA A 16 -14.57 8.62 5.42
N GLY A 17 -15.22 9.70 4.95
CA GLY A 17 -16.51 10.16 5.47
C GLY A 17 -17.70 9.96 4.54
N ASN A 18 -17.47 9.59 3.28
CA ASN A 18 -18.53 9.36 2.30
C ASN A 18 -18.11 8.27 1.29
N ASN A 19 -18.97 8.01 0.30
CA ASN A 19 -18.77 6.95 -0.69
C ASN A 19 -17.90 7.35 -1.89
N TYR A 20 -17.25 8.53 -1.85
CA TYR A 20 -16.39 8.97 -2.95
C TYR A 20 -15.15 8.09 -3.08
N MET A 21 -14.86 7.68 -4.31
CA MET A 21 -13.68 6.90 -4.66
C MET A 21 -13.27 7.23 -6.09
N ASP A 22 -11.96 7.33 -6.33
CA ASP A 22 -11.43 7.64 -7.65
C ASP A 22 -10.05 7.03 -7.88
N VAL A 23 -9.70 6.81 -9.15
CA VAL A 23 -8.41 6.30 -9.58
C VAL A 23 -7.50 7.49 -9.92
N VAL A 24 -6.43 7.66 -9.16
CA VAL A 24 -5.48 8.76 -9.34
C VAL A 24 -4.44 8.45 -10.41
N ALA A 25 -3.98 7.20 -10.47
CA ALA A 25 -2.99 6.78 -11.46
C ALA A 25 -3.09 5.29 -11.77
N LEU A 26 -2.88 4.96 -13.05
CA LEU A 26 -2.72 3.60 -13.57
C LEU A 26 -1.38 3.52 -14.30
N ILE A 27 -0.45 2.75 -13.75
CA ILE A 27 0.93 2.70 -14.23
C ILE A 27 1.29 1.25 -14.56
N PRO A 28 1.53 0.90 -15.83
CA PRO A 28 2.03 -0.42 -16.19
C PRO A 28 3.41 -0.66 -15.58
N VAL A 29 3.62 -1.77 -14.86
CA VAL A 29 4.91 -2.11 -14.24
C VAL A 29 5.36 -3.52 -14.61
N SER A 30 6.52 -3.65 -15.24
CA SER A 30 7.12 -4.97 -15.54
C SER A 30 7.83 -5.57 -14.33
N LYS A 31 8.48 -4.74 -13.50
CA LYS A 31 9.09 -5.10 -12.21
C LYS A 31 8.88 -3.96 -11.22
N MET A 32 8.16 -4.24 -10.14
CA MET A 32 7.91 -3.25 -9.08
C MET A 32 9.13 -3.15 -8.15
N LYS A 33 9.68 -1.94 -8.03
CA LYS A 33 10.75 -1.59 -7.08
C LYS A 33 10.23 -0.55 -6.08
N PHE A 34 10.76 -0.53 -4.86
CA PHE A 34 10.25 0.36 -3.82
C PHE A 34 10.64 1.83 -4.07
N GLU A 35 11.79 2.08 -4.71
CA GLU A 35 12.21 3.43 -5.12
C GLU A 35 11.28 4.00 -6.19
N PHE A 36 10.79 3.14 -7.10
CA PHE A 36 9.80 3.54 -8.09
C PHE A 36 8.46 3.90 -7.43
N LEU A 37 8.03 3.15 -6.41
CA LEU A 37 6.81 3.51 -5.65
C LEU A 37 6.94 4.89 -5.02
N LEU A 38 8.09 5.23 -4.44
CA LEU A 38 8.32 6.57 -3.88
C LEU A 38 8.30 7.67 -4.95
N SER A 39 8.90 7.42 -6.11
CA SER A 39 8.90 8.39 -7.20
C SER A 39 7.50 8.71 -7.71
N GLN A 40 6.56 7.77 -7.57
CA GLN A 40 5.14 7.99 -7.90
C GLN A 40 4.35 8.57 -6.72
N TYR A 41 4.62 8.10 -5.50
CA TYR A 41 3.92 8.53 -4.28
C TYR A 41 4.07 10.02 -3.99
N THR A 42 5.29 10.56 -4.04
CA THR A 42 5.58 11.96 -3.73
C THR A 42 4.80 12.95 -4.61
N PRO A 43 4.82 12.85 -5.96
CA PRO A 43 4.03 13.75 -6.80
C PRO A 43 2.52 13.56 -6.59
N ILE A 44 2.03 12.34 -6.36
CA ILE A 44 0.61 12.09 -6.07
C ILE A 44 0.17 12.81 -4.79
N MET A 45 0.93 12.66 -3.69
CA MET A 45 0.63 13.34 -2.43
C MET A 45 0.62 14.86 -2.59
N LYS A 46 1.55 15.40 -3.39
CA LYS A 46 1.60 16.83 -3.73
C LYS A 46 0.35 17.27 -4.48
N THR A 47 -0.03 16.55 -5.52
CA THR A 47 -1.19 16.88 -6.35
C THR A 47 -2.48 16.81 -5.53
N LEU A 48 -2.67 15.77 -4.72
CA LEU A 48 -3.83 15.65 -3.84
C LEU A 48 -3.92 16.82 -2.85
N TYR A 49 -2.80 17.19 -2.24
CA TYR A 49 -2.73 18.35 -1.35
C TYR A 49 -3.09 19.66 -2.06
N GLN A 50 -2.58 19.88 -3.28
CA GLN A 50 -2.86 21.08 -4.08
C GLN A 50 -4.31 21.18 -4.54
N ILE A 51 -4.96 20.04 -4.79
CA ILE A 51 -6.40 19.97 -5.12
C ILE A 51 -7.28 20.27 -3.88
N GLY A 52 -6.72 20.15 -2.68
CA GLY A 52 -7.41 20.40 -1.42
C GLY A 52 -7.88 19.13 -0.70
N PHE A 53 -7.45 17.94 -1.15
CA PHE A 53 -7.67 16.71 -0.39
C PHE A 53 -6.78 16.69 0.85
N ILE A 54 -7.34 16.20 1.95
CA ILE A 54 -6.60 15.91 3.18
C ILE A 54 -6.37 14.40 3.25
N VAL A 55 -5.16 13.98 2.87
CA VAL A 55 -4.79 12.56 2.96
C VAL A 55 -4.48 12.22 4.42
N VAL A 56 -5.36 11.44 5.04
CA VAL A 56 -5.23 11.03 6.45
C VAL A 56 -4.60 9.64 6.61
N ALA A 57 -4.65 8.80 5.59
CA ALA A 57 -4.11 7.45 5.64
C ALA A 57 -3.65 6.96 4.27
N VAL A 58 -2.67 6.07 4.27
CA VAL A 58 -2.19 5.33 3.10
C VAL A 58 -2.30 3.85 3.41
N SER A 59 -3.03 3.12 2.57
CA SER A 59 -3.21 1.68 2.70
C SER A 59 -2.49 0.96 1.58
N VAL A 60 -1.77 -0.11 1.91
CA VAL A 60 -1.09 -0.98 0.93
C VAL A 60 -1.46 -2.44 1.16
N ASP A 61 -1.35 -3.24 0.09
CA ASP A 61 -1.48 -4.69 0.20
C ASP A 61 -0.24 -5.32 0.90
N LYS A 62 -0.32 -6.62 1.18
CA LYS A 62 0.77 -7.39 1.81
C LYS A 62 1.83 -7.86 0.78
N HIS A 63 2.18 -7.05 -0.21
CA HIS A 63 3.30 -7.35 -1.11
C HIS A 63 4.63 -6.90 -0.50
N ARG A 64 5.71 -7.70 -0.66
CA ARG A 64 7.03 -7.43 -0.07
C ARG A 64 7.57 -6.04 -0.40
N VAL A 65 7.34 -5.59 -1.63
CA VAL A 65 7.80 -4.28 -2.10
C VAL A 65 7.07 -3.14 -1.37
N ASN A 66 5.78 -3.30 -1.06
CA ASN A 66 4.98 -2.30 -0.35
C ASN A 66 5.37 -2.22 1.14
N ARG A 67 5.67 -3.36 1.76
CA ARG A 67 6.22 -3.39 3.12
C ARG A 67 7.57 -2.66 3.18
N ASN A 68 8.47 -2.94 2.25
CA ASN A 68 9.77 -2.25 2.16
C ASN A 68 9.62 -0.76 1.88
N PHE A 69 8.63 -0.36 1.07
CA PHE A 69 8.31 1.05 0.85
C PHE A 69 7.90 1.74 2.16
N PHE A 70 7.06 1.11 2.99
CA PHE A 70 6.71 1.66 4.31
C PHE A 70 7.91 1.70 5.25
N THR A 71 8.61 0.58 5.45
CA THR A 71 9.67 0.50 6.45
C THR A 71 10.91 1.31 6.06
N ASN A 72 11.39 1.17 4.83
CA ASN A 72 12.72 1.65 4.47
C ASN A 72 12.71 3.08 3.93
N LEU A 73 11.58 3.56 3.40
CA LEU A 73 11.51 4.88 2.77
C LEU A 73 10.62 5.85 3.54
N LEU A 74 9.46 5.40 4.02
CA LEU A 74 8.55 6.30 4.74
C LEU A 74 8.87 6.42 6.23
N CYS A 75 9.54 5.42 6.82
CA CYS A 75 9.75 5.36 8.27
C CYS A 75 11.22 5.28 8.70
N ASP A 76 12.17 5.55 7.80
CA ASP A 76 13.62 5.60 8.09
C ASP A 76 14.21 4.29 8.65
N GLY A 77 13.68 3.14 8.22
CA GLY A 77 14.17 1.81 8.58
C GLY A 77 13.39 1.11 9.69
N GLU A 78 12.56 1.83 10.45
CA GLU A 78 11.71 1.25 11.50
C GLU A 78 10.24 1.51 11.19
N LEU A 79 9.41 0.48 11.09
CA LEU A 79 8.00 0.64 10.74
C LEU A 79 7.27 1.52 11.77
N LYS A 80 6.78 2.68 11.32
CA LYS A 80 5.94 3.58 12.13
C LYS A 80 4.48 3.39 11.72
N THR A 81 3.56 3.59 12.68
CA THR A 81 2.11 3.59 12.41
C THR A 81 1.63 4.93 11.85
N VAL A 82 2.41 5.99 12.06
CA VAL A 82 2.08 7.37 11.69
C VAL A 82 3.34 8.08 11.22
N ILE A 83 3.22 8.83 10.13
CA ILE A 83 4.27 9.71 9.60
C ILE A 83 3.74 11.14 9.44
N PRO A 84 4.59 12.18 9.49
CA PRO A 84 4.16 13.54 9.14
C PRO A 84 3.74 13.61 7.67
N HIS A 85 2.77 14.46 7.36
CA HIS A 85 2.35 14.67 5.97
C HIS A 85 3.49 15.36 5.18
N PRO A 86 3.83 14.88 3.96
CA PRO A 86 5.03 15.33 3.24
C PRO A 86 5.03 16.83 2.87
N HIS A 87 3.85 17.46 2.86
CA HIS A 87 3.70 18.90 2.58
C HIS A 87 3.20 19.73 3.76
N ASP A 88 2.88 19.09 4.89
CA ASP A 88 2.36 19.77 6.08
C ASP A 88 2.75 18.99 7.33
N GLY A 89 3.88 19.36 7.94
CA GLY A 89 4.42 18.65 9.10
C GLY A 89 3.51 18.63 10.33
N ALA A 90 2.48 19.48 10.39
CA ALA A 90 1.49 19.46 11.47
C ALA A 90 0.43 18.36 11.28
N LYS A 91 0.19 17.95 10.03
CA LYS A 91 -0.74 16.87 9.69
C LYS A 91 -0.06 15.52 9.75
N LYS A 92 -0.85 14.50 10.09
CA LYS A 92 -0.40 13.11 10.26
C LYS A 92 -1.03 12.22 9.20
N VAL A 93 -0.24 11.29 8.68
CA VAL A 93 -0.67 10.25 7.75
C VAL A 93 -0.49 8.90 8.43
N HIS A 94 -1.59 8.16 8.55
CA HIS A 94 -1.59 6.82 9.13
C HIS A 94 -1.21 5.77 8.07
N LEU A 95 -0.29 4.87 8.43
CA LEU A 95 0.14 3.78 7.55
C LEU A 95 -0.66 2.51 7.87
N LEU A 96 -1.38 2.00 6.88
CA LEU A 96 -2.28 0.86 7.02
C LEU A 96 -1.88 -0.28 6.08
N PHE A 97 -2.03 -1.50 6.57
CA PHE A 97 -2.02 -2.69 5.72
C PHE A 97 -3.45 -3.15 5.51
N ASP A 98 -3.78 -3.54 4.28
CA ASP A 98 -5.13 -3.93 3.93
C ASP A 98 -5.60 -5.12 4.81
N PRO A 99 -6.63 -4.92 5.65
CA PRO A 99 -7.10 -5.95 6.57
C PRO A 99 -7.67 -7.16 5.82
N VAL A 100 -8.27 -6.99 4.64
CA VAL A 100 -8.87 -8.10 3.87
C VAL A 100 -7.79 -9.08 3.44
N HIS A 101 -6.66 -8.56 2.96
CA HIS A 101 -5.51 -9.39 2.59
C HIS A 101 -4.88 -10.06 3.82
N ASN A 102 -4.87 -9.40 4.98
CA ASN A 102 -4.39 -9.99 6.22
C ASN A 102 -5.29 -11.15 6.68
N PHE A 103 -6.61 -10.98 6.70
CA PHE A 103 -7.55 -12.03 7.10
C PHE A 103 -7.53 -13.24 6.17
N LYS A 104 -7.49 -13.03 4.85
CA LYS A 104 -7.36 -14.13 3.88
C LYS A 104 -6.13 -15.00 4.20
N ASN A 105 -5.00 -14.35 4.49
CA ASN A 105 -3.77 -15.09 4.81
C ASN A 105 -3.87 -15.88 6.12
N ILE A 106 -4.48 -15.31 7.16
CA ILE A 106 -4.69 -16.02 8.44
C ILE A 106 -5.53 -17.28 8.19
N ILE A 107 -6.61 -17.16 7.42
CA ILE A 107 -7.49 -18.28 7.08
C ILE A 107 -6.73 -19.36 6.29
N THR A 108 -5.89 -18.96 5.32
CA THR A 108 -5.07 -19.92 4.56
C THR A 108 -4.12 -20.69 5.46
N VAL A 109 -3.34 -20.00 6.31
CA VAL A 109 -2.39 -20.65 7.24
C VAL A 109 -3.13 -21.62 8.16
N PHE A 110 -4.25 -21.20 8.74
CA PHE A 110 -5.04 -22.06 9.62
C PHE A 110 -5.59 -23.29 8.88
N ARG A 111 -5.95 -23.17 7.60
CA ARG A 111 -6.40 -24.33 6.80
C ARG A 111 -5.27 -25.31 6.53
N ASP A 112 -4.09 -24.81 6.18
CA ASP A 112 -2.93 -25.64 5.86
C ASP A 112 -2.48 -26.48 7.08
N GLU A 113 -2.54 -25.91 8.28
CA GLU A 113 -2.27 -26.60 9.55
C GLU A 113 -3.31 -27.71 9.85
N ASN A 114 -4.57 -27.50 9.48
CA ASN A 114 -5.63 -28.51 9.66
C ASN A 114 -5.60 -29.61 8.59
N THR A 115 -4.99 -29.37 7.43
CA THR A 115 -4.78 -30.41 6.40
C THR A 115 -3.53 -31.24 6.59
N SER A 116 -2.54 -30.73 7.35
CA SER A 116 -1.29 -31.45 7.65
C SER A 116 -1.37 -32.33 8.90
N THR A 117 -2.56 -32.42 9.52
CA THR A 117 -2.83 -33.19 10.74
C THR A 117 -3.74 -34.41 10.55
N SER A 118 -4.04 -34.86 9.31
CA SER A 118 -4.61 -36.19 9.10
C SER A 118 -3.51 -37.25 9.11
N PRO A 119 -3.39 -38.12 10.14
CA PRO A 119 -2.55 -39.30 10.02
C PRO A 119 -3.23 -40.21 8.99
N GLU A 120 -2.49 -40.61 7.96
CA GLU A 120 -2.91 -41.71 7.08
C GLU A 120 -3.20 -42.94 7.97
N SER A 121 -4.47 -43.37 7.98
CA SER A 121 -4.97 -44.56 8.68
C SER A 121 -4.86 -45.80 7.81
#